data_AF-T1BTI3-F1
#
_entry.id   AF-T1BTI3-F1
#
_cell.length_a   1.000
_cell.length_b   1.000
_cell.length_c   1.000
_cell.angle_alpha   90.00
_cell.angle_beta   90.00
_cell.angle_gamma   90.00
#
_symmetry.space_group_name_H-M   'P 1'
#
loop_
_entity.id
_entity.type
_entity.pdbx_description
1 polymer ?
#
loop_
_entity_poly.entity_id
_entity_poly.type
_entity_poly.pdbx_seq_one_letter_code
_entity_poly.pdbx_strand_id
1 'polypeptide(L)'
;GYQIRDISKTLPNPFANPEAFVNAFVVAFPLGSIGIQASLVPTTIEKLVKKSANWHDFSNAVEKELKGTKETNIRSAVSFIKAHSARLAYDVGGFSIGNETVVLDFSALNEDAKGFYAELVLRQVYSDMEQRKRKDVLICVDEAHRLTTGDFGRYHTIIVEMSREIRDKGMLWITTQNYADMPDSIRNQFASQFLFKTTSQADLSALRSIEPLLAWTVS
;
A
#
# COMPACT_ATOMS: atom_id res chain seq x y z
N GLY A 1 -7.71 20.07 17.83
CA GLY A 1 -7.16 19.65 16.52
C GLY A 1 -6.34 18.41 16.73
N TYR A 2 -6.22 17.55 15.71
CA TYR A 2 -5.37 16.36 15.79
C TYR A 2 -3.89 16.73 15.62
N GLN A 3 -2.99 15.94 16.20
CA GLN A 3 -1.56 16.11 15.95
C GLN A 3 -1.26 15.67 14.52
N ILE A 4 -0.66 16.57 13.71
CA ILE A 4 -0.23 16.25 12.36
C ILE A 4 1.28 15.98 12.40
N ARG A 5 1.69 14.82 11.88
CA ARG A 5 3.10 14.43 11.77
C ARG A 5 3.46 14.30 10.29
N ASP A 6 4.35 15.17 9.82
CA ASP A 6 5.04 15.00 8.54
C ASP A 6 5.89 13.73 8.61
N ILE A 7 5.49 12.73 7.83
CA ILE A 7 6.09 11.41 7.89
C ILE A 7 7.43 11.34 7.14
N SER A 8 7.73 12.29 6.25
CA SER A 8 8.95 12.28 5.43
C SER A 8 10.25 12.28 6.24
N LYS A 9 10.16 12.64 7.53
CA LYS A 9 11.28 12.70 8.49
C LYS A 9 11.34 11.49 9.42
N THR A 10 10.31 10.66 9.44
CA THR A 10 10.16 9.52 10.35
C THR A 10 9.51 8.35 9.63
N LEU A 11 10.04 7.98 8.46
CA LEU A 11 9.50 6.87 7.67
C LEU A 11 9.85 5.52 8.31
N PRO A 12 8.96 4.51 8.22
CA PRO A 12 9.28 3.16 8.66
C PRO A 12 10.47 2.63 7.86
N ASN A 13 11.33 1.83 8.49
CA ASN A 13 12.41 1.16 7.79
C ASN A 13 11.83 0.04 6.90
N PRO A 14 11.85 0.17 5.56
CA PRO A 14 11.25 -0.82 4.66
C PRO A 14 12.03 -2.15 4.69
N PHE A 15 13.29 -2.15 5.11
CA PHE A 15 14.16 -3.34 5.16
C PHE A 15 13.93 -4.20 6.41
N ALA A 16 13.14 -3.73 7.39
CA ALA A 16 12.84 -4.49 8.61
C ALA A 16 11.97 -5.73 8.35
N ASN A 17 11.13 -5.69 7.32
CA ASN A 17 10.27 -6.80 6.93
C ASN A 17 10.28 -6.97 5.39
N PRO A 18 11.04 -7.95 4.86
CA PRO A 18 11.14 -8.17 3.42
C PRO A 18 9.80 -8.45 2.73
N GLU A 19 8.87 -9.13 3.40
CA GLU A 19 7.54 -9.41 2.84
C GLU A 19 6.72 -8.13 2.73
N ALA A 20 6.74 -7.28 3.77
CA ALA A 20 6.07 -5.98 3.72
C ALA A 20 6.64 -5.09 2.62
N PHE A 21 7.97 -5.09 2.42
CA PHE A 21 8.60 -4.39 1.30
C PHE A 21 8.05 -4.86 -0.04
N VAL A 22 8.04 -6.18 -0.29
CA VAL A 22 7.62 -6.74 -1.59
C VAL A 22 6.17 -6.38 -1.88
N ASN A 23 5.27 -6.56 -0.90
CA ASN A 23 3.87 -6.19 -1.06
C ASN A 23 3.71 -4.68 -1.33
N ALA A 24 4.35 -3.83 -0.52
CA ALA A 24 4.32 -2.38 -0.71
C ALA A 24 4.85 -1.93 -2.07
N PHE A 25 5.91 -2.58 -2.55
CA PHE A 25 6.48 -2.26 -3.86
C PHE A 25 5.52 -2.64 -5.00
N VAL A 26 4.88 -3.79 -4.93
CA VAL A 26 3.92 -4.23 -5.95
C VAL A 26 2.66 -3.35 -5.95
N VAL A 27 2.20 -2.93 -4.78
CA VAL A 27 1.06 -2.01 -4.64
C VAL A 27 1.40 -0.64 -5.23
N ALA A 28 2.59 -0.11 -4.93
CA ALA A 28 3.04 1.19 -5.45
C ALA A 28 3.36 1.18 -6.95
N PHE A 29 3.81 0.04 -7.46
CA PHE A 29 4.15 -0.15 -8.87
C PHE A 29 3.42 -1.35 -9.46
N PRO A 30 2.13 -1.18 -9.81
CA PRO A 30 1.32 -2.25 -10.38
C PRO A 30 2.02 -2.83 -11.61
N LEU A 31 2.30 -4.13 -11.55
CA LEU A 31 2.92 -4.84 -12.66
C LEU A 31 1.85 -5.07 -13.73
N GLY A 32 1.95 -4.36 -14.86
CA GLY A 32 1.08 -4.59 -16.01
C GLY A 32 1.14 -6.03 -16.53
N SER A 33 0.14 -6.40 -17.35
CA SER A 33 -0.14 -7.72 -17.97
C SER A 33 0.84 -8.85 -17.67
N ILE A 34 0.31 -9.92 -17.07
CA ILE A 34 0.97 -11.18 -16.70
C ILE A 34 1.93 -11.67 -17.80
N GLY A 35 3.22 -11.49 -17.55
CA GLY A 35 4.31 -12.09 -18.33
C GLY A 35 5.37 -12.66 -17.38
N ILE A 36 6.20 -13.59 -17.88
CA ILE A 36 7.30 -14.22 -17.12
C ILE A 36 8.22 -13.17 -16.47
N GLN A 37 8.30 -11.97 -17.05
CA GLN A 37 9.09 -10.85 -16.52
C GLN A 37 8.45 -10.22 -15.26
N ALA A 38 7.13 -10.04 -15.25
CA ALA A 38 6.40 -9.49 -14.10
C ALA A 38 6.44 -10.46 -12.90
N SER A 39 6.32 -11.77 -13.13
CA SER A 39 6.35 -12.76 -12.05
C SER A 39 7.72 -12.90 -11.36
N LEU A 40 8.80 -12.47 -12.01
CA LEU A 40 10.14 -12.47 -11.43
C LEU A 40 10.43 -11.26 -10.55
N VAL A 41 9.66 -10.17 -10.67
CA VAL A 41 9.91 -8.94 -9.89
C VAL A 41 9.81 -9.21 -8.38
N PRO A 42 8.72 -9.81 -7.85
CA PRO A 42 8.60 -10.03 -6.40
C PRO A 42 9.70 -10.92 -5.82
N THR A 43 10.02 -12.04 -6.49
CA THR A 43 11.06 -12.97 -6.03
C THR A 43 12.46 -12.35 -6.09
N THR A 44 12.72 -11.51 -7.09
CA THR A 44 13.98 -10.78 -7.22
C THR A 44 14.10 -9.72 -6.12
N ILE A 45 13.05 -8.95 -5.85
CA ILE A 45 13.02 -7.97 -4.75
C ILE A 45 13.28 -8.68 -3.43
N GLU A 46 12.58 -9.77 -3.13
CA GLU A 46 12.73 -10.49 -1.87
C GLU A 46 14.19 -10.94 -1.65
N LYS A 47 14.85 -11.46 -2.69
CA LYS A 47 16.27 -11.84 -2.65
C LYS A 47 17.19 -10.65 -2.35
N LEU A 48 16.90 -9.49 -2.91
CA LEU A 48 17.71 -8.28 -2.77
C LEU A 48 17.50 -7.61 -1.41
N VAL A 49 16.24 -7.48 -0.96
CA VAL A 49 15.86 -6.86 0.32
C VAL A 49 16.44 -7.65 1.49
N LYS A 50 16.39 -8.99 1.47
CA LYS A 50 16.96 -9.84 2.54
C LYS A 50 18.47 -9.62 2.79
N LYS A 51 19.19 -9.00 1.84
CA LYS A 51 20.63 -8.74 1.93
C LYS A 51 20.96 -7.27 2.20
N SER A 52 19.94 -6.43 2.38
CA SER A 52 20.08 -4.98 2.43
C SER A 52 19.56 -4.46 3.76
N ALA A 53 20.34 -3.62 4.44
CA ALA A 53 19.89 -2.98 5.69
C ALA A 53 19.29 -1.59 5.47
N ASN A 54 19.57 -0.98 4.32
CA ASN A 54 19.19 0.38 3.94
C ASN A 54 19.16 0.53 2.41
N TRP A 55 18.73 1.72 1.94
CA TRP A 55 18.61 2.02 0.51
C TRP A 55 19.95 2.00 -0.24
N HIS A 56 21.06 2.34 0.43
CA HIS A 56 22.39 2.29 -0.18
C HIS A 56 22.81 0.84 -0.46
N ASP A 57 22.66 -0.05 0.52
CA ASP A 57 22.93 -1.48 0.36
C ASP A 57 22.05 -2.10 -0.72
N PHE A 58 20.76 -1.73 -0.73
CA PHE A 58 19.80 -2.20 -1.73
C PHE A 58 20.19 -1.77 -3.14
N SER A 59 20.53 -0.49 -3.32
CA SER A 59 20.99 0.04 -4.61
C SER A 59 22.24 -0.71 -5.09
N ASN A 60 23.23 -0.90 -4.22
CA ASN A 60 24.45 -1.66 -4.54
C ASN A 60 24.14 -3.12 -4.92
N ALA A 61 23.21 -3.77 -4.21
CA ALA A 61 22.78 -5.13 -4.50
C ALA A 61 22.08 -5.23 -5.87
N VAL A 62 21.19 -4.28 -6.18
CA VAL A 62 20.52 -4.16 -7.50
C VAL A 62 21.56 -3.99 -8.61
N GLU A 63 22.54 -3.11 -8.44
CA GLU A 63 23.58 -2.90 -9.45
C GLU A 63 24.46 -4.14 -9.67
N LYS A 64 24.84 -4.81 -8.59
CA LYS A 64 25.63 -6.04 -8.65
C LYS A 64 24.87 -7.14 -9.37
N GLU A 65 23.59 -7.33 -9.06
CA GLU A 65 22.74 -8.31 -9.73
C GLU A 65 22.58 -7.99 -11.23
N LEU A 66 22.40 -6.71 -11.58
CA LEU A 66 22.27 -6.28 -12.97
C LEU A 66 23.56 -6.51 -13.79
N LYS A 67 24.73 -6.33 -13.18
CA LYS A 67 26.03 -6.60 -13.82
C LYS A 67 26.35 -8.09 -13.89
N GLY A 68 25.96 -8.87 -12.88
CA GLY A 68 26.26 -10.30 -12.78
C GLY A 68 25.36 -11.21 -13.63
N THR A 69 24.11 -10.81 -13.86
CA THR A 69 23.13 -11.66 -14.53
C THR A 69 23.17 -11.52 -16.06
N LYS A 70 23.23 -12.67 -16.74
CA LYS A 70 23.20 -12.77 -18.22
C LYS A 70 21.80 -13.07 -18.78
N GLU A 71 20.89 -13.59 -17.96
CA GLU A 71 19.53 -13.91 -18.37
C GLU A 71 18.69 -12.65 -18.62
N THR A 72 18.16 -12.51 -19.83
CA THR A 72 17.41 -11.33 -20.26
C THR A 72 16.21 -11.02 -19.36
N ASN A 73 15.42 -12.05 -18.99
CA ASN A 73 14.21 -11.84 -18.17
C ASN A 73 14.53 -11.32 -16.77
N ILE A 74 15.55 -11.87 -16.12
CA ILE A 74 15.99 -11.39 -14.80
C ILE A 74 16.60 -9.99 -14.92
N ARG A 75 17.41 -9.71 -15.95
CA ARG A 75 17.93 -8.36 -16.20
C ARG A 75 16.81 -7.33 -16.36
N SER A 76 15.74 -7.65 -17.08
CA SER A 76 14.57 -6.78 -17.23
C SER A 76 13.88 -6.51 -15.88
N ALA A 77 13.66 -7.55 -15.08
CA ALA A 77 13.08 -7.41 -13.74
C ALA A 77 13.97 -6.54 -12.82
N VAL A 78 15.29 -6.77 -12.81
CA VAL A 78 16.25 -5.97 -12.03
C VAL A 78 16.29 -4.52 -12.53
N SER A 79 16.19 -4.29 -13.84
CA SER A 79 16.13 -2.95 -14.42
C SER A 79 14.86 -2.21 -14.02
N PHE A 80 13.72 -2.90 -14.00
CA PHE A 80 12.46 -2.37 -13.48
C PHE A 80 12.59 -1.97 -12.02
N ILE A 81 13.15 -2.84 -11.17
CA ILE A 81 13.38 -2.57 -9.75
C ILE A 81 14.30 -1.34 -9.59
N LYS A 82 15.39 -1.27 -10.35
CA LYS A 82 16.32 -0.13 -10.31
C LYS A 82 15.64 1.19 -10.65
N ALA A 83 14.83 1.21 -11.71
CA ALA A 83 14.18 2.43 -12.18
C ALA A 83 13.19 3.02 -11.15
N HIS A 84 12.52 2.15 -10.39
CA HIS A 84 11.47 2.56 -9.45
C HIS A 84 11.99 2.76 -8.02
N SER A 85 12.94 1.94 -7.55
CA SER A 85 13.49 2.03 -6.20
C SER A 85 14.18 3.37 -5.90
N ALA A 86 14.77 4.02 -6.90
CA ALA A 86 15.36 5.35 -6.74
C ALA A 86 14.33 6.40 -6.29
N ARG A 87 13.05 6.24 -6.64
CA ARG A 87 11.96 7.14 -6.24
C ARG A 87 11.45 6.88 -4.83
N LEU A 88 11.79 5.72 -4.26
CA LEU A 88 11.39 5.33 -2.91
C LEU A 88 12.47 5.61 -1.85
N ALA A 89 13.68 5.98 -2.28
CA ALA A 89 14.81 6.21 -1.39
C ALA A 89 14.65 7.55 -0.65
N TYR A 90 14.20 7.47 0.60
CA TYR A 90 14.11 8.57 1.55
C TYR A 90 14.90 8.21 2.82
N ASP A 91 15.09 9.20 3.71
CA ASP A 91 15.61 8.95 5.05
C ASP A 91 14.58 8.14 5.85
N VAL A 92 15.01 6.98 6.34
CA VAL A 92 14.15 6.00 7.00
C VAL A 92 14.68 5.66 8.39
N GLY A 93 13.78 5.22 9.26
CA GLY A 93 14.07 4.89 10.65
C GLY A 93 13.41 5.86 11.62
N GLY A 94 13.25 5.41 12.87
CA GLY A 94 12.64 6.23 13.93
C GLY A 94 11.13 6.39 13.83
N PHE A 95 10.46 5.70 12.90
CA PHE A 95 9.00 5.64 12.89
C PHE A 95 8.47 4.91 14.13
N SER A 96 7.67 5.62 14.91
CA SER A 96 6.90 5.03 16.00
C SER A 96 5.60 5.80 16.16
N ILE A 97 4.48 5.08 16.19
CA ILE A 97 3.19 5.64 16.60
C ILE A 97 2.97 5.21 18.05
N GLY A 98 2.70 6.13 18.97
CA GLY A 98 2.30 5.77 20.34
C GLY A 98 0.80 5.43 20.40
N ASN A 99 0.16 5.72 21.53
CA ASN A 99 -1.29 5.49 21.72
C ASN A 99 -2.13 6.75 21.44
N GLU A 100 -1.52 7.76 20.82
CA GLU A 100 -2.15 9.03 20.47
C GLU A 100 -2.99 8.98 19.20
N THR A 101 -3.94 9.93 19.08
CA THR A 101 -4.59 10.24 17.82
C THR A 101 -3.68 11.12 16.98
N VAL A 102 -3.20 10.60 15.86
CA VAL A 102 -2.25 11.27 14.96
C VAL A 102 -2.73 11.20 13.52
N VAL A 103 -2.54 12.29 12.79
CA VAL A 103 -2.66 12.35 11.33
C VAL A 103 -1.26 12.25 10.75
N LEU A 104 -1.03 11.23 9.94
CA LEU A 104 0.23 11.05 9.23
C LEU A 104 0.13 11.77 7.90
N ASP A 105 0.93 12.82 7.73
CA ASP A 105 0.96 13.61 6.51
C ASP A 105 2.05 13.10 5.57
N PHE A 106 1.61 12.60 4.41
CA PHE A 106 2.45 12.09 3.33
C PHE A 106 2.69 13.13 2.23
N SER A 107 2.20 14.37 2.38
CA SER A 107 2.22 15.42 1.35
C SER A 107 3.62 15.75 0.81
N ALA A 108 4.65 15.62 1.64
CA ALA A 108 6.05 15.90 1.27
C ALA A 108 6.71 14.80 0.42
N LEU A 109 6.09 13.63 0.28
CA LEU A 109 6.60 12.54 -0.56
C LEU A 109 6.12 12.68 -2.00
N ASN A 110 6.85 12.09 -2.94
CA ASN A 110 6.33 11.86 -4.30
C ASN A 110 5.21 10.79 -4.29
N GLU A 111 4.37 10.77 -5.33
CA GLU A 111 3.19 9.88 -5.41
C GLU A 111 3.53 8.39 -5.24
N ASP A 112 4.61 7.92 -5.87
CA ASP A 112 5.06 6.53 -5.78
C ASP A 112 5.42 6.16 -4.32
N ALA A 113 6.12 7.06 -3.63
CA ALA A 113 6.52 6.89 -2.24
C ALA A 113 5.35 7.01 -1.26
N LYS A 114 4.34 7.83 -1.55
CA LYS A 114 3.11 7.91 -0.72
C LYS A 114 2.47 6.53 -0.62
N GLY A 115 2.24 5.87 -1.75
CA GLY A 115 1.64 4.52 -1.78
C GLY A 115 2.49 3.49 -1.05
N PHE A 116 3.78 3.46 -1.37
CA PHE A 116 4.73 2.51 -0.77
C PHE A 116 4.82 2.64 0.76
N TYR A 117 5.04 3.86 1.27
CA TYR A 117 5.22 4.05 2.71
C TYR A 117 3.90 3.99 3.48
N ALA A 118 2.76 4.42 2.91
CA ALA A 118 1.46 4.23 3.53
C ALA A 118 1.16 2.75 3.74
N GLU A 119 1.44 1.90 2.74
CA GLU A 119 1.28 0.45 2.85
C GLU A 119 2.18 -0.16 3.94
N LEU A 120 3.44 0.27 4.04
CA LEU A 120 4.34 -0.17 5.13
C LEU A 120 3.84 0.25 6.52
N VAL A 121 3.37 1.49 6.65
CA VAL A 121 2.79 1.99 7.90
C VAL A 121 1.57 1.17 8.29
N LEU A 122 0.63 0.95 7.37
CA LEU A 122 -0.58 0.18 7.62
C LEU A 122 -0.25 -1.25 8.03
N ARG A 123 0.71 -1.90 7.36
CA ARG A 123 1.19 -3.25 7.73
C ARG A 123 1.82 -3.28 9.13
N GLN A 124 2.63 -2.29 9.47
CA GLN A 124 3.22 -2.20 10.81
C GLN A 124 2.15 -2.02 11.88
N VAL A 125 1.18 -1.12 11.67
CA VAL A 125 0.07 -0.88 12.61
C VAL A 125 -0.79 -2.13 12.76
N TYR A 126 -1.15 -2.78 11.66
CA TYR A 126 -1.96 -3.99 11.70
C TYR A 126 -1.23 -5.13 12.42
N SER A 127 0.07 -5.33 12.16
CA SER A 127 0.86 -6.33 12.89
C SER A 127 0.94 -6.05 14.39
N ASP A 128 1.06 -4.78 14.81
CA ASP A 128 1.00 -4.40 16.22
C ASP A 128 -0.37 -4.74 16.84
N MET A 129 -1.47 -4.58 16.09
CA MET A 129 -2.83 -4.96 16.51
C MET A 129 -2.98 -6.47 16.66
N GLU A 130 -2.47 -7.25 15.69
CA GLU A 130 -2.49 -8.73 15.76
C GLU A 130 -1.73 -9.25 16.99
N GLN A 131 -0.61 -8.61 17.32
CA GLN A 131 0.17 -8.92 18.52
C GLN A 131 -0.44 -8.37 19.81
N ARG A 132 -1.64 -7.77 19.75
CA ARG A 132 -2.36 -7.13 20.87
C ARG A 132 -1.55 -6.05 21.59
N LYS A 133 -0.53 -5.48 20.92
CA LYS A 133 0.24 -4.33 21.42
C LYS A 133 -0.59 -3.05 21.34
N ARG A 134 -1.55 -3.01 20.43
CA ARG A 134 -2.56 -1.95 20.29
C ARG A 134 -3.95 -2.55 20.38
N LYS A 135 -4.86 -1.86 21.05
CA LYS A 135 -6.28 -2.23 21.17
C LYS A 135 -7.12 -1.02 20.83
N ASP A 136 -8.35 -1.27 20.36
CA ASP A 136 -9.35 -0.24 20.08
C ASP A 136 -8.85 0.82 19.09
N VAL A 137 -8.08 0.39 18.09
CA VAL A 137 -7.49 1.29 17.08
C VAL A 137 -8.52 1.58 15.99
N LEU A 138 -8.75 2.86 15.70
CA LEU A 138 -9.42 3.31 14.49
C LEU A 138 -8.36 3.74 13.47
N ILE A 139 -8.29 3.03 12.35
CA ILE A 139 -7.43 3.39 11.21
C ILE A 139 -8.29 4.13 10.19
N CYS A 140 -7.93 5.38 9.91
CA CYS A 140 -8.56 6.18 8.85
C CYS A 140 -7.60 6.29 7.66
N VAL A 141 -8.04 5.85 6.48
CA VAL A 141 -7.29 5.97 5.23
C VAL A 141 -8.03 6.90 4.29
N ASP A 142 -7.41 8.04 3.98
CA ASP A 142 -7.92 8.98 2.99
C ASP A 142 -7.41 8.66 1.59
N GLU A 143 -8.22 8.95 0.58
CA GLU A 143 -8.00 8.61 -0.83
C GLU A 143 -7.58 7.15 -1.06
N ALA A 144 -8.24 6.21 -0.37
CA ALA A 144 -7.80 4.81 -0.35
C ALA A 144 -7.77 4.12 -1.71
N HIS A 145 -8.51 4.62 -2.71
CA HIS A 145 -8.43 4.11 -4.08
C HIS A 145 -6.99 4.08 -4.61
N ARG A 146 -6.11 4.98 -4.14
CA ARG A 146 -4.70 5.03 -4.51
C ARG A 146 -3.88 3.83 -4.01
N LEU A 147 -4.35 3.13 -2.97
CA LEU A 147 -3.69 1.95 -2.40
C LEU A 147 -4.31 0.65 -2.88
N THR A 148 -5.54 0.68 -3.41
CA THR A 148 -6.30 -0.54 -3.73
C THR A 148 -6.24 -0.97 -5.19
N THR A 149 -5.56 -0.20 -6.06
CA THR A 149 -5.47 -0.48 -7.50
C THR A 149 -4.33 -1.42 -7.86
N GLY A 150 -3.31 -1.55 -7.01
CA GLY A 150 -2.15 -2.41 -7.25
C GLY A 150 -2.32 -3.80 -6.66
N ASP A 151 -2.62 -4.79 -7.50
CA ASP A 151 -2.56 -6.21 -7.15
C ASP A 151 -1.73 -7.00 -8.19
N PHE A 152 -1.06 -8.05 -7.72
CA PHE A 152 -0.37 -8.99 -8.61
C PHE A 152 -0.27 -10.37 -7.98
N GLY A 153 -1.07 -11.31 -8.51
CA GLY A 153 -1.10 -12.68 -8.00
C GLY A 153 -1.52 -12.71 -6.52
N ARG A 154 -0.57 -13.07 -5.63
CA ARG A 154 -0.81 -13.09 -4.17
C ARG A 154 -0.45 -11.79 -3.45
N TYR A 155 0.16 -10.83 -4.14
CA TYR A 155 0.60 -9.57 -3.54
C TYR A 155 -0.51 -8.54 -3.69
N HIS A 156 -0.97 -7.98 -2.59
CA HIS A 156 -2.06 -7.01 -2.55
C HIS A 156 -1.86 -6.04 -1.39
N THR A 157 -2.64 -4.96 -1.37
CA THR A 157 -2.67 -4.05 -0.21
C THR A 157 -3.19 -4.76 1.02
N ILE A 158 -2.64 -4.39 2.18
CA ILE A 158 -3.05 -4.84 3.51
C ILE A 158 -4.51 -4.45 3.85
N ILE A 159 -5.08 -3.50 3.11
CA ILE A 159 -6.49 -3.11 3.22
C ILE A 159 -7.42 -4.31 2.97
N VAL A 160 -7.02 -5.27 2.12
CA VAL A 160 -7.82 -6.48 1.87
C VAL A 160 -7.97 -7.29 3.16
N GLU A 161 -6.88 -7.58 3.86
CA GLU A 161 -6.87 -8.32 5.12
C GLU A 161 -7.57 -7.53 6.22
N MET A 162 -7.23 -6.25 6.38
CA MET A 162 -7.86 -5.39 7.37
C MET A 162 -9.38 -5.33 7.19
N SER A 163 -9.86 -5.16 5.95
CA SER A 163 -11.31 -5.08 5.69
C SER A 163 -12.06 -6.35 6.12
N ARG A 164 -11.41 -7.51 6.10
CA ARG A 164 -11.98 -8.81 6.46
C ARG A 164 -11.82 -9.15 7.94
N GLU A 165 -10.69 -8.81 8.52
CA GLU A 165 -10.24 -9.40 9.79
C GLU A 165 -10.02 -8.37 10.91
N ILE A 166 -10.25 -7.07 10.68
CA ILE A 166 -10.00 -6.05 11.72
C ILE A 166 -11.04 -6.05 12.84
N ARG A 167 -12.24 -6.61 12.63
CA ARG A 167 -13.42 -6.44 13.53
C ARG A 167 -13.18 -6.86 14.98
N ASP A 168 -12.34 -7.86 15.23
CA ASP A 168 -11.99 -8.32 16.59
C ASP A 168 -10.82 -7.54 17.22
N LYS A 169 -10.17 -6.64 16.46
CA LYS A 169 -8.95 -5.91 16.83
C LYS A 169 -9.14 -4.39 16.86
N GLY A 170 -10.06 -3.84 16.06
CA GLY A 170 -10.27 -2.42 15.89
C GLY A 170 -11.28 -2.09 14.77
N MET A 171 -11.11 -0.93 14.17
CA MET A 171 -12.00 -0.40 13.13
C MET A 171 -11.21 0.18 11.97
N LEU A 172 -11.73 0.00 10.76
CA LEU A 172 -11.20 0.59 9.54
C LEU A 172 -12.22 1.58 8.98
N TRP A 173 -11.78 2.81 8.73
CA TRP A 173 -12.53 3.85 8.06
C TRP A 173 -11.79 4.27 6.80
N ILE A 174 -12.49 4.22 5.67
CA ILE A 174 -11.91 4.59 4.37
C ILE A 174 -12.72 5.72 3.75
N THR A 175 -12.02 6.69 3.18
CA THR A 175 -12.60 7.73 2.33
C THR A 175 -12.00 7.65 0.92
N THR A 176 -12.84 7.88 -0.09
CA THR A 176 -12.43 7.91 -1.50
C THR A 176 -13.40 8.77 -2.31
N GLN A 177 -12.89 9.44 -3.33
CA GLN A 177 -13.72 10.12 -4.34
C GLN A 177 -14.09 9.20 -5.51
N ASN A 178 -13.29 8.15 -5.75
CA ASN A 178 -13.49 7.20 -6.85
C ASN A 178 -13.91 5.85 -6.27
N TYR A 179 -15.23 5.65 -6.12
CA TYR A 179 -15.76 4.42 -5.55
C TYR A 179 -15.51 3.23 -6.49
N ALA A 180 -15.64 3.43 -7.80
CA ALA A 180 -15.44 2.42 -8.84
C ALA A 180 -14.01 1.85 -8.90
N ASP A 181 -13.01 2.63 -8.50
CA ASP A 181 -11.59 2.26 -8.57
C ASP A 181 -11.17 1.30 -7.45
N MET A 182 -11.99 1.19 -6.39
CA MET A 182 -11.77 0.20 -5.34
C MET A 182 -12.32 -1.17 -5.77
N PRO A 183 -11.56 -2.27 -5.59
CA PRO A 183 -12.06 -3.62 -5.86
C PRO A 183 -13.29 -4.01 -5.01
N ASP A 184 -14.22 -4.78 -5.60
CA ASP A 184 -15.40 -5.33 -4.91
C ASP A 184 -15.04 -6.12 -3.65
N SER A 185 -13.90 -6.82 -3.70
CA SER A 185 -13.38 -7.62 -2.58
C SER A 185 -13.13 -6.80 -1.32
N ILE A 186 -12.92 -5.48 -1.46
CA ILE A 186 -12.73 -4.52 -0.38
C ILE A 186 -14.04 -3.78 -0.09
N ARG A 187 -14.69 -3.22 -1.13
CA ARG A 187 -15.91 -2.41 -0.99
C ARG A 187 -17.03 -3.12 -0.23
N ASN A 188 -17.24 -4.40 -0.56
CA ASN A 188 -18.33 -5.18 0.01
C ASN A 188 -18.08 -5.64 1.46
N GLN A 189 -16.90 -5.39 2.03
CA GLN A 189 -16.60 -5.72 3.43
C GLN A 189 -17.06 -4.62 4.40
N PHE A 190 -17.33 -3.40 3.90
CA PHE A 190 -17.77 -2.29 4.73
C PHE A 190 -19.25 -2.40 5.07
N ALA A 191 -19.53 -2.73 6.33
CA ALA A 191 -20.89 -2.83 6.87
C ALA A 191 -21.63 -1.49 6.95
N SER A 192 -20.91 -0.37 6.93
CA SER A 192 -21.48 0.98 6.97
C SER A 192 -20.83 1.83 5.89
N GLN A 193 -21.64 2.48 5.06
CA GLN A 193 -21.19 3.30 3.96
C GLN A 193 -21.93 4.63 3.99
N PHE A 194 -21.17 5.72 3.94
CA PHE A 194 -21.69 7.07 3.80
C PHE A 194 -21.40 7.54 2.38
N LEU A 195 -22.46 7.75 1.61
CA LEU A 195 -22.35 8.15 0.22
C LEU A 195 -22.83 9.59 0.09
N PHE A 196 -21.97 10.41 -0.51
CA PHE A 196 -22.25 11.80 -0.83
C PHE A 196 -22.39 11.95 -2.33
N LYS A 197 -22.80 13.14 -2.78
CA LYS A 197 -23.13 13.40 -4.18
C LYS A 197 -22.01 12.94 -5.13
N THR A 198 -22.37 12.20 -6.18
CA THR A 198 -21.47 11.82 -7.28
C THR A 198 -22.17 11.95 -8.62
N THR A 199 -21.44 12.45 -9.62
CA THR A 199 -21.88 12.51 -11.03
C THR A 199 -21.21 11.44 -11.90
N SER A 200 -20.36 10.60 -11.31
CA SER A 200 -19.63 9.55 -12.02
C SER A 200 -20.56 8.41 -12.40
N GLN A 201 -20.72 8.16 -13.70
CA GLN A 201 -21.59 7.08 -14.18
C GLN A 201 -21.09 5.69 -13.74
N ALA A 202 -19.77 5.52 -13.61
CA ALA A 202 -19.17 4.28 -13.13
C ALA A 202 -19.50 4.04 -11.66
N ASP A 203 -19.40 5.07 -10.81
CA ASP A 203 -19.77 5.00 -9.40
C ASP A 203 -21.27 4.74 -9.24
N LEU A 204 -22.11 5.50 -9.94
CA LEU A 204 -23.56 5.31 -9.92
C LEU A 204 -23.95 3.87 -10.33
N SER A 205 -23.28 3.30 -11.32
CA SER A 205 -23.52 1.92 -11.75
C SER A 205 -23.07 0.91 -10.68
N ALA A 206 -21.90 1.10 -10.07
CA ALA A 206 -21.43 0.24 -8.97
C ALA A 206 -22.37 0.31 -7.76
N LEU A 207 -22.90 1.49 -7.43
CA LEU A 207 -23.86 1.67 -6.34
C LEU A 207 -25.22 1.01 -6.63
N ARG A 208 -25.72 1.11 -7.87
CA ARG A 208 -26.96 0.42 -8.29
C ARG A 208 -26.88 -1.09 -8.13
N SER A 209 -25.70 -1.67 -8.32
CA SER A 209 -25.48 -3.12 -8.15
C SER A 209 -25.60 -3.57 -6.69
N ILE A 210 -25.48 -2.67 -5.72
CA ILE A 210 -25.64 -2.96 -4.29
C ILE A 210 -27.11 -2.78 -3.90
N GLU A 211 -27.67 -1.60 -4.18
CA GLU A 211 -29.08 -1.28 -3.93
C GLU A 211 -29.52 -0.19 -4.94
N PRO A 212 -30.50 -0.48 -5.83
CA PRO A 212 -30.93 0.45 -6.87
C PRO A 212 -31.26 1.87 -6.39
N LEU A 213 -31.78 2.02 -5.18
CA LEU A 213 -32.15 3.33 -4.61
C LEU A 213 -30.94 4.19 -4.20
N LEU A 214 -29.77 3.60 -3.94
CA LEU A 214 -28.59 4.36 -3.50
C LEU A 214 -28.13 5.35 -4.56
N ALA A 215 -28.10 4.93 -5.84
CA ALA A 215 -27.66 5.79 -6.93
C ALA A 215 -28.58 6.99 -7.18
N TRP A 216 -29.87 6.89 -6.89
CA TRP A 216 -30.81 8.01 -6.99
C TRP A 216 -30.64 9.03 -5.85
N THR A 217 -30.21 8.55 -4.69
CA THR A 217 -30.05 9.37 -3.48
C THR A 217 -28.80 10.24 -3.55
N VAL A 218 -27.82 9.84 -4.36
CA VAL A 218 -26.49 10.49 -4.45
C VAL A 218 -26.22 11.14 -5.81
N SER A 219 -27.16 11.05 -6.77
CA SER A 219 -27.08 11.77 -8.05
C SER A 219 -27.38 13.26 -7.91
#